data_AF-A0A8E2FBU7-F1
#
_entry.id   AF-A0A8E2FBU7-F1
#
_cell.length_a   1.000
_cell.length_b   1.000
_cell.length_c   1.000
_cell.angle_alpha   90.00
_cell.angle_beta   90.00
_cell.angle_gamma   90.00
#
_symmetry.space_group_name_H-M   'P 1'
#
loop_
_entity.id
_entity.type
_entity.pdbx_description
1 polymer ?
#
loop_
_entity_poly.entity_id
_entity_poly.type
_entity_poly.pdbx_seq_one_letter_code
_entity_poly.pdbx_strand_id
1 'polypeptide(L)'
;MANTSTQSAESGGSLIQGTFGTEGSVKNFEVAVLEFDGSGGKQLVHHSRDNSKPDKPWGPPTVISTKATTNGALIESSYGNLEVVVNEGGKIAHYSRIDTKWEFQTIINKSGGATGAPAIIQSTYGTPEGPGNFEALIPCGKTIQHWSRDNSDDEFPWRHVHTFSNAATSNACIIQSTIKDVGKAGNLEAVVLEGSDVVLYTLAGTDWKKNPVPISTHGVDSQPGALMQSTYVQPSGTIGNYEFILLAANPNSPVVLEHWWRNNTDPARPWTRAKTIDVGLTSSGALMQSSYGNPGQPGNFEIVVHQGGNLVHYWRNNSDGSEPWIESGVVTPNAVPN
;
A
#
# COMPACT_ATOMS: atom_id res chain seq x y z
N MET A 1 -32.49 -6.50 -11.68
CA MET A 1 -31.55 -7.00 -12.71
C MET A 1 -30.16 -6.71 -12.22
N ALA A 2 -29.37 -7.76 -11.99
CA ALA A 2 -27.99 -7.64 -11.52
C ALA A 2 -27.15 -7.04 -12.65
N ASN A 3 -26.52 -5.88 -12.41
CA ASN A 3 -25.41 -5.44 -13.24
C ASN A 3 -24.22 -6.30 -12.85
N THR A 4 -24.00 -7.38 -13.59
CA THR A 4 -22.74 -8.12 -13.60
C THR A 4 -21.69 -7.20 -14.22
N SER A 5 -20.87 -6.57 -13.39
CA SER A 5 -19.57 -6.03 -13.83
C SER A 5 -18.74 -7.21 -14.35
N THR A 6 -18.49 -7.26 -15.66
CA THR A 6 -17.65 -8.29 -16.29
C THR A 6 -16.25 -7.76 -16.60
N GLN A 7 -15.64 -6.99 -15.70
CA GLN A 7 -14.21 -6.70 -15.75
C GLN A 7 -13.56 -7.32 -14.52
N SER A 8 -12.83 -8.41 -14.73
CA SER A 8 -12.13 -9.10 -13.66
C SER A 8 -10.85 -8.36 -13.32
N ALA A 9 -10.70 -7.98 -12.05
CA ALA A 9 -9.45 -7.52 -11.48
C ALA A 9 -8.36 -8.58 -11.62
N GLU A 10 -7.13 -8.17 -11.94
CA GLU A 10 -5.96 -9.04 -12.13
C GLU A 10 -5.02 -9.07 -10.92
N SER A 11 -5.17 -8.17 -9.95
CA SER A 11 -4.27 -8.10 -8.78
C SER A 11 -4.86 -7.27 -7.65
N GLY A 12 -4.24 -7.30 -6.46
CA GLY A 12 -4.77 -6.82 -5.18
C GLY A 12 -5.15 -5.34 -5.01
N GLY A 13 -5.13 -4.53 -6.08
CA GLY A 13 -5.45 -3.11 -6.10
C GLY A 13 -4.66 -2.23 -5.12
N SER A 14 -4.96 -0.94 -5.13
CA SER A 14 -4.60 0.04 -4.11
C SER A 14 -5.89 0.65 -3.59
N LEU A 15 -6.13 0.59 -2.28
CA LEU A 15 -7.33 1.10 -1.61
C LEU A 15 -6.94 2.22 -0.66
N ILE A 16 -7.70 3.31 -0.68
CA ILE A 16 -7.64 4.34 0.36
C ILE A 16 -9.05 4.68 0.83
N GLN A 17 -9.13 5.20 2.06
CA GLN A 17 -10.32 5.86 2.55
C GLN A 17 -10.10 7.37 2.50
N GLY A 18 -10.71 8.03 1.52
CA GLY A 18 -10.47 9.43 1.20
C GLY A 18 -11.60 10.37 1.60
N THR A 19 -11.28 11.66 1.68
CA THR A 19 -12.24 12.77 1.77
C THR A 19 -12.71 13.29 0.42
N PHE A 20 -12.16 12.74 -0.67
CA PHE A 20 -12.51 13.13 -2.02
C PHE A 20 -14.00 12.92 -2.31
N GLY A 21 -14.68 14.01 -2.70
CA GLY A 21 -16.10 13.99 -3.06
C GLY A 21 -17.05 13.63 -1.91
N THR A 22 -16.63 13.73 -0.64
CA THR A 22 -17.48 13.41 0.51
C THR A 22 -18.44 14.54 0.86
N GLU A 23 -19.70 14.20 1.15
CA GLU A 23 -20.65 15.09 1.82
C GLU A 23 -20.66 14.79 3.34
N GLY A 24 -20.30 15.77 4.17
CA GLY A 24 -20.30 15.63 5.63
C GLY A 24 -19.04 14.92 6.16
N SER A 25 -19.19 14.15 7.24
CA SER A 25 -18.06 13.50 7.96
C SER A 25 -17.74 12.08 7.49
N VAL A 26 -18.50 11.54 6.55
CA VAL A 26 -18.36 10.15 6.09
C VAL A 26 -17.38 10.08 4.92
N LYS A 27 -16.29 9.35 5.10
CA LYS A 27 -15.23 9.19 4.11
C LYS A 27 -15.54 8.11 3.07
N ASN A 28 -15.18 8.35 1.81
CA ASN A 28 -15.41 7.45 0.68
C ASN A 28 -14.30 6.40 0.54
N PHE A 29 -14.59 5.27 -0.10
CA PHE A 29 -13.55 4.34 -0.52
C PHE A 29 -13.17 4.59 -1.98
N GLU A 30 -11.87 4.63 -2.24
CA GLU A 30 -11.30 4.82 -3.57
C GLU A 30 -10.34 3.66 -3.86
N VAL A 31 -10.53 2.99 -5.00
CA VAL A 31 -9.78 1.78 -5.39
C VAL A 31 -9.20 1.98 -6.78
N ALA A 32 -7.90 1.79 -6.93
CA ALA A 32 -7.23 1.64 -8.22
C ALA A 32 -6.85 0.17 -8.43
N VAL A 33 -7.26 -0.43 -9.54
CA VAL A 33 -7.08 -1.86 -9.80
C VAL A 33 -6.79 -2.10 -11.27
N LEU A 34 -5.84 -3.01 -11.56
CA LEU A 34 -5.58 -3.47 -12.92
C LEU A 34 -6.65 -4.50 -13.32
N GLU A 35 -7.33 -4.27 -14.44
CA GLU A 35 -8.41 -5.11 -14.95
C GLU A 35 -8.21 -5.43 -16.43
N PHE A 36 -8.87 -6.49 -16.91
CA PHE A 36 -8.96 -6.75 -18.34
C PHE A 36 -9.91 -5.76 -19.03
N ASP A 37 -9.52 -5.29 -20.21
CA ASP A 37 -10.32 -4.35 -21.02
C ASP A 37 -11.42 -5.02 -21.86
N GLY A 38 -11.58 -6.35 -21.76
CA GLY A 38 -12.52 -7.15 -22.53
C GLY A 38 -12.05 -7.52 -23.94
N SER A 39 -10.93 -6.97 -24.42
CA SER A 39 -10.26 -7.35 -25.67
C SER A 39 -9.07 -8.30 -25.46
N GLY A 40 -8.79 -8.65 -24.19
CA GLY A 40 -7.61 -9.39 -23.77
C GLY A 40 -6.42 -8.49 -23.41
N GLY A 41 -6.57 -7.17 -23.53
CA GLY A 41 -5.65 -6.17 -23.01
C GLY A 41 -5.92 -5.84 -21.53
N LYS A 42 -5.04 -5.01 -20.96
CA LYS A 42 -5.09 -4.60 -19.55
C LYS A 42 -5.28 -3.10 -19.43
N GLN A 43 -5.97 -2.67 -18.38
CA GLN A 43 -6.17 -1.28 -18.04
C GLN A 43 -6.20 -1.07 -16.54
N LEU A 44 -5.63 0.04 -16.06
CA LEU A 44 -5.81 0.47 -14.69
C LEU A 44 -7.14 1.24 -14.59
N VAL A 45 -8.00 0.79 -13.69
CA VAL A 45 -9.36 1.28 -13.48
C VAL A 45 -9.49 1.80 -12.06
N HIS A 46 -10.24 2.88 -11.91
CA HIS A 46 -10.62 3.47 -10.65
C HIS A 46 -12.09 3.21 -10.32
N HIS A 47 -12.37 2.69 -9.14
CA HIS A 47 -13.71 2.51 -8.56
C HIS A 47 -13.85 3.37 -7.31
N SER A 48 -15.03 3.96 -7.13
CA SER A 48 -15.34 4.77 -5.95
C SER A 48 -16.62 4.33 -5.25
N ARG A 49 -16.66 4.48 -3.92
CA ARG A 49 -17.83 4.21 -3.08
C ARG A 49 -18.17 5.41 -2.20
N ASP A 50 -19.33 6.01 -2.46
CA ASP A 50 -19.92 7.01 -1.58
C ASP A 50 -20.53 6.34 -0.33
N ASN A 51 -19.79 6.41 0.77
CA ASN A 51 -20.19 5.78 2.03
C ASN A 51 -21.27 6.56 2.79
N SER A 52 -21.52 7.82 2.43
CA SER A 52 -22.66 8.58 2.99
C SER A 52 -24.01 8.04 2.50
N LYS A 53 -24.00 7.24 1.43
CA LYS A 53 -25.18 6.63 0.81
C LYS A 53 -25.04 5.10 0.84
N PRO A 54 -25.21 4.47 2.03
CA PRO A 54 -24.98 3.04 2.22
C PRO A 54 -25.89 2.17 1.33
N ASP A 55 -27.08 2.65 0.98
CA ASP A 55 -28.02 1.92 0.11
C ASP A 55 -27.70 2.01 -1.39
N LYS A 56 -26.70 2.82 -1.78
CA LYS A 56 -26.27 2.92 -3.18
C LYS A 56 -25.22 1.86 -3.51
N PRO A 57 -25.09 1.42 -4.77
CA PRO A 57 -23.96 0.60 -5.18
C PRO A 57 -22.68 1.45 -5.27
N TRP A 58 -21.56 0.79 -5.59
CA TRP A 58 -20.34 1.46 -6.06
C TRP A 58 -20.64 2.30 -7.32
N GLY A 59 -19.86 3.37 -7.51
CA GLY A 59 -19.94 4.21 -8.70
C GLY A 59 -19.47 3.50 -9.97
N PRO A 60 -19.77 4.04 -11.16
CA PRO A 60 -19.27 3.49 -12.41
C PRO A 60 -17.73 3.60 -12.46
N PRO A 61 -17.04 2.56 -12.96
CA PRO A 61 -15.58 2.58 -13.09
C PRO A 61 -15.12 3.66 -14.07
N THR A 62 -13.94 4.22 -13.82
CA THR A 62 -13.25 5.16 -14.72
C THR A 62 -11.87 4.63 -15.06
N VAL A 63 -11.50 4.63 -16.34
CA VAL A 63 -10.16 4.17 -16.76
C VAL A 63 -9.13 5.26 -16.45
N ILE A 64 -8.06 4.89 -15.75
CA ILE A 64 -6.89 5.75 -15.48
C ILE A 64 -5.90 5.63 -16.64
N SER A 65 -5.51 4.40 -17.00
CA SER A 65 -4.54 4.12 -18.06
C SER A 65 -4.82 2.80 -18.76
N THR A 66 -4.80 2.81 -20.09
CA THR A 66 -4.87 1.60 -20.94
C THR A 66 -3.49 0.99 -21.23
N LYS A 67 -2.42 1.55 -20.66
CA LYS A 67 -1.04 1.08 -20.85
C LYS A 67 -0.46 0.41 -19.61
N ALA A 68 -1.24 0.34 -18.54
CA ALA A 68 -0.81 -0.22 -17.28
C ALA A 68 -0.42 -1.70 -17.45
N THR A 69 0.74 -2.06 -16.91
CA THR A 69 1.31 -3.41 -16.93
C THR A 69 1.36 -4.05 -15.55
N THR A 70 1.17 -3.24 -14.51
CA THR A 70 1.08 -3.65 -13.11
C THR A 70 -0.06 -2.88 -12.45
N ASN A 71 -0.42 -3.24 -11.20
CA ASN A 71 -1.18 -2.32 -10.36
C ASN A 71 -0.50 -0.96 -10.22
N GLY A 72 -1.32 0.05 -9.96
CA GLY A 72 -0.87 1.36 -9.52
C GLY A 72 -0.99 1.50 -8.00
N ALA A 73 -0.29 2.50 -7.45
CA ALA A 73 -0.43 2.92 -6.06
C ALA A 73 -1.15 4.27 -6.03
N LEU A 74 -2.17 4.37 -5.17
CA LEU A 74 -3.13 5.47 -5.06
C LEU A 74 -2.96 6.17 -3.70
N ILE A 75 -2.95 7.50 -3.71
CA ILE A 75 -3.08 8.34 -2.52
C ILE A 75 -4.11 9.44 -2.75
N GLU A 76 -4.68 9.97 -1.66
CA GLU A 76 -5.29 11.29 -1.65
C GLU A 76 -4.22 12.25 -1.12
N SER A 77 -3.94 13.29 -1.89
CA SER A 77 -2.96 14.28 -1.50
C SER A 77 -3.56 15.32 -0.54
N SER A 78 -2.70 16.08 0.13
CA SER A 78 -3.08 17.25 0.91
C SER A 78 -3.73 18.38 0.09
N TYR A 79 -3.68 18.30 -1.24
CA TYR A 79 -4.37 19.24 -2.13
C TYR A 79 -5.84 18.87 -2.36
N GLY A 80 -6.31 17.75 -1.80
CA GLY A 80 -7.70 17.31 -1.91
C GLY A 80 -8.02 16.63 -3.25
N ASN A 81 -7.01 16.14 -3.96
CA ASN A 81 -7.13 15.40 -5.21
C ASN A 81 -6.52 14.00 -5.06
N LEU A 82 -6.95 13.06 -5.93
CA LEU A 82 -6.35 11.73 -5.97
C LEU A 82 -5.10 11.72 -6.86
N GLU A 83 -4.12 10.91 -6.50
CA GLU A 83 -2.86 10.75 -7.20
C GLU A 83 -2.56 9.27 -7.39
N VAL A 84 -2.19 8.86 -8.59
CA VAL A 84 -1.85 7.48 -8.93
C VAL A 84 -0.52 7.42 -9.66
N VAL A 85 0.34 6.50 -9.23
CA VAL A 85 1.53 6.10 -10.00
C VAL A 85 1.38 4.66 -10.48
N VAL A 86 1.73 4.39 -11.73
CA VAL A 86 1.55 3.06 -12.35
C VAL A 86 2.66 2.76 -13.35
N ASN A 87 3.07 1.49 -13.45
CA ASN A 87 4.03 1.04 -14.45
C ASN A 87 3.36 0.80 -15.82
N GLU A 88 3.78 1.55 -16.82
CA GLU A 88 3.39 1.45 -18.23
C GLU A 88 4.54 0.89 -19.07
N GLY A 89 4.88 -0.39 -18.89
CA GLY A 89 5.89 -1.06 -19.70
C GLY A 89 7.33 -0.57 -19.47
N GLY A 90 7.68 -0.35 -18.21
CA GLY A 90 9.02 0.08 -17.77
C GLY A 90 9.11 1.55 -17.38
N LYS A 91 8.08 2.35 -17.67
CA LYS A 91 7.98 3.76 -17.28
C LYS A 91 6.88 3.92 -16.25
N ILE A 92 7.17 4.60 -15.14
CA ILE A 92 6.20 4.95 -14.12
C ILE A 92 5.50 6.25 -14.54
N ALA A 93 4.24 6.13 -14.92
CA ALA A 93 3.37 7.26 -15.21
C ALA A 93 2.70 7.74 -13.92
N HIS A 94 2.64 9.06 -13.75
CA HIS A 94 1.93 9.73 -12.67
C HIS A 94 0.68 10.39 -13.26
N TYR A 95 -0.48 10.07 -12.68
CA TYR A 95 -1.78 10.65 -12.98
C TYR A 95 -2.33 11.33 -11.73
N SER A 96 -3.06 12.42 -11.93
CA SER A 96 -3.86 13.04 -10.87
C SER A 96 -5.33 13.04 -11.28
N ARG A 97 -6.23 13.08 -10.31
CA ARG A 97 -7.66 13.22 -10.55
C ARG A 97 -8.19 14.45 -9.84
N ILE A 98 -8.67 15.41 -10.63
CA ILE A 98 -9.40 16.57 -10.14
C ILE A 98 -10.86 16.39 -10.56
N ASP A 99 -11.78 16.50 -9.61
CA ASP A 99 -13.21 16.22 -9.77
C ASP A 99 -13.50 14.85 -10.42
N THR A 100 -13.90 14.84 -11.69
CA THR A 100 -14.35 13.63 -12.38
C THR A 100 -13.33 13.06 -13.35
N LYS A 101 -12.20 13.74 -13.59
CA LYS A 101 -11.28 13.41 -14.69
C LYS A 101 -9.88 13.07 -14.20
N TRP A 102 -9.36 11.96 -14.70
CA TRP A 102 -7.95 11.60 -14.59
C TRP A 102 -7.12 12.34 -15.63
N GLU A 103 -6.00 12.90 -15.21
CA GLU A 103 -5.10 13.69 -16.03
C GLU A 103 -3.67 13.16 -15.88
N PHE A 104 -3.04 12.85 -17.01
CA PHE A 104 -1.62 12.50 -17.06
C PHE A 104 -0.78 13.71 -16.65
N GLN A 105 0.10 13.52 -15.67
CA GLN A 105 1.00 14.56 -15.19
C GLN A 105 2.37 14.42 -15.85
N THR A 106 3.03 13.28 -15.64
CA THR A 106 4.40 13.07 -16.13
C THR A 106 4.82 11.60 -16.09
N ILE A 107 5.99 11.31 -16.69
CA ILE A 107 6.74 10.08 -16.44
C ILE A 107 7.82 10.38 -15.39
N ILE A 108 7.80 9.66 -14.27
CA ILE A 108 8.73 9.85 -13.15
C ILE A 108 10.15 9.44 -13.57
N ASN A 109 10.35 8.17 -13.93
CA ASN A 109 11.63 7.63 -14.39
C ASN A 109 11.73 7.73 -15.92
N LYS A 110 12.07 8.91 -16.45
CA LYS A 110 12.09 9.16 -17.92
C LYS A 110 12.94 8.15 -18.73
N SER A 111 14.00 7.61 -18.14
CA SER A 111 14.86 6.58 -18.75
C SER A 111 14.24 5.17 -18.78
N GLY A 112 13.15 4.93 -18.06
CA GLY A 112 12.50 3.64 -17.92
C GLY A 112 13.20 2.70 -16.94
N GLY A 113 13.05 1.38 -17.14
CA GLY A 113 13.70 0.33 -16.35
C GLY A 113 12.90 -0.18 -15.14
N ALA A 114 11.66 0.29 -14.94
CA ALA A 114 10.80 -0.22 -13.88
C ALA A 114 10.37 -1.67 -14.17
N THR A 115 10.52 -2.57 -13.21
CA THR A 115 10.24 -4.01 -13.37
C THR A 115 9.02 -4.47 -12.58
N GLY A 116 8.42 -3.60 -11.76
CA GLY A 116 7.33 -3.95 -10.85
C GLY A 116 6.37 -2.81 -10.59
N ALA A 117 5.44 -3.03 -9.67
CA ALA A 117 4.48 -2.01 -9.25
C ALA A 117 5.18 -0.99 -8.33
N PRO A 118 4.94 0.31 -8.52
CA PRO A 118 5.47 1.34 -7.63
C PRO A 118 4.70 1.37 -6.31
N ALA A 119 5.30 1.94 -5.28
CA ALA A 119 4.60 2.42 -4.08
C ALA A 119 4.72 3.94 -4.00
N ILE A 120 3.71 4.62 -3.44
CA ILE A 120 3.72 6.07 -3.23
C ILE A 120 3.13 6.44 -1.86
N ILE A 121 3.69 7.47 -1.24
CA ILE A 121 3.08 8.20 -0.12
C ILE A 121 3.26 9.69 -0.34
N GLN A 122 2.47 10.51 0.35
CA GLN A 122 2.86 11.88 0.66
C GLN A 122 3.46 11.91 2.06
N SER A 123 4.63 12.51 2.19
CA SER A 123 5.36 12.56 3.46
C SER A 123 5.80 13.99 3.77
N THR A 124 5.99 14.29 5.05
CA THR A 124 6.65 15.52 5.50
C THR A 124 8.17 15.37 5.62
N TYR A 125 8.73 14.24 5.15
CA TYR A 125 10.16 13.94 5.27
C TYR A 125 11.01 15.02 4.58
N GLY A 126 11.98 15.58 5.30
CA GLY A 126 12.79 16.70 4.82
C GLY A 126 12.07 18.04 4.70
N THR A 127 10.73 18.07 4.73
CA THR A 127 9.88 19.27 4.57
C THR A 127 8.80 19.37 5.67
N PRO A 128 9.17 19.42 6.96
CA PRO A 128 8.23 19.33 8.09
C PRO A 128 7.16 20.43 8.14
N GLU A 129 7.45 21.60 7.58
CA GLU A 129 6.56 22.77 7.57
C GLU A 129 5.91 23.01 6.18
N GLY A 130 6.22 22.15 5.20
CA GLY A 130 5.74 22.28 3.81
C GLY A 130 4.47 21.49 3.53
N PRO A 131 3.97 21.52 2.28
CA PRO A 131 2.83 20.71 1.86
C PRO A 131 3.13 19.20 1.90
N GLY A 132 4.38 18.79 2.14
CA GLY A 132 4.83 17.41 2.11
C GLY A 132 5.08 16.92 0.69
N ASN A 133 6.20 16.23 0.49
CA ASN A 133 6.64 15.70 -0.80
C ASN A 133 5.96 14.38 -1.13
N PHE A 134 5.79 14.08 -2.41
CA PHE A 134 5.46 12.71 -2.81
C PHE A 134 6.73 11.87 -2.84
N GLU A 135 6.68 10.71 -2.21
CA GLU A 135 7.78 9.76 -2.14
C GLU A 135 7.36 8.47 -2.84
N ALA A 136 8.07 8.10 -3.89
CA ALA A 136 7.80 6.90 -4.67
C ALA A 136 8.95 5.91 -4.60
N LEU A 137 8.63 4.64 -4.40
CA LEU A 137 9.56 3.52 -4.55
C LEU A 137 9.27 2.77 -5.85
N ILE A 138 10.28 2.61 -6.69
CA ILE A 138 10.18 2.01 -8.01
C ILE A 138 11.12 0.80 -8.08
N PRO A 139 10.60 -0.43 -8.20
CA PRO A 139 11.43 -1.61 -8.46
C PRO A 139 12.09 -1.53 -9.83
N CYS A 140 13.42 -1.68 -9.88
CA CYS A 140 14.24 -1.62 -11.10
C CYS A 140 15.26 -2.77 -11.13
N GLY A 141 14.84 -3.94 -11.64
CA GLY A 141 15.66 -5.14 -11.63
C GLY A 141 15.85 -5.65 -10.20
N LYS A 142 17.10 -5.65 -9.71
CA LYS A 142 17.43 -6.07 -8.33
C LYS A 142 17.54 -4.88 -7.35
N THR A 143 17.21 -3.67 -7.79
CA THR A 143 17.28 -2.48 -6.94
C THR A 143 15.91 -1.86 -6.75
N ILE A 144 15.77 -1.05 -5.70
CA ILE A 144 14.66 -0.14 -5.49
C ILE A 144 15.17 1.28 -5.67
N GLN A 145 14.55 2.05 -6.56
CA GLN A 145 14.82 3.47 -6.71
C GLN A 145 13.80 4.28 -5.92
N HIS A 146 14.30 5.22 -5.12
CA HIS A 146 13.51 6.22 -4.40
C HIS A 146 13.50 7.51 -5.20
N TRP A 147 12.30 7.96 -5.56
CA TRP A 147 12.04 9.22 -6.24
C TRP A 147 11.21 10.12 -5.33
N SER A 148 11.51 11.41 -5.32
CA SER A 148 10.77 12.42 -4.54
C SER A 148 10.30 13.53 -5.46
N ARG A 149 9.05 13.97 -5.30
CA ARG A 149 8.50 15.19 -5.90
C ARG A 149 8.52 16.28 -4.85
N ASP A 150 9.30 17.33 -5.10
CA ASP A 150 9.22 18.53 -4.29
C ASP A 150 7.92 19.26 -4.58
N ASN A 151 7.04 19.24 -3.59
CA ASN A 151 5.69 19.79 -3.68
C ASN A 151 5.63 21.26 -3.22
N SER A 152 6.77 21.79 -2.74
CA SER A 152 6.94 23.22 -2.44
C SER A 152 7.50 24.01 -3.62
N ASP A 153 7.99 23.32 -4.65
CA ASP A 153 8.47 23.88 -5.91
C ASP A 153 7.32 23.93 -6.93
N ASP A 154 7.07 25.12 -7.50
CA ASP A 154 5.99 25.35 -8.48
C ASP A 154 6.19 24.55 -9.78
N GLU A 155 7.42 24.12 -10.08
CA GLU A 155 7.69 23.22 -11.22
C GLU A 155 7.37 21.76 -10.92
N PHE A 156 7.09 21.43 -9.66
CA PHE A 156 6.72 20.09 -9.20
C PHE A 156 7.68 18.97 -9.68
N PRO A 157 9.02 19.13 -9.57
CA PRO A 157 9.96 18.23 -10.19
C PRO A 157 10.05 16.90 -9.42
N TRP A 158 9.83 15.79 -10.13
CA TRP A 158 10.27 14.47 -9.67
C TRP A 158 11.79 14.34 -9.83
N ARG A 159 12.47 13.91 -8.77
CA ARG A 159 13.91 13.69 -8.73
C ARG A 159 14.23 12.31 -8.20
N HIS A 160 15.17 11.62 -8.83
CA HIS A 160 15.76 10.41 -8.28
C HIS A 160 16.64 10.81 -7.09
N VAL A 161 16.31 10.32 -5.90
CA VAL A 161 17.02 10.68 -4.67
C VAL A 161 18.04 9.61 -4.31
N HIS A 162 17.61 8.34 -4.28
CA HIS A 162 18.46 7.22 -3.89
C HIS A 162 18.15 5.97 -4.70
N THR A 163 19.17 5.11 -4.86
CA THR A 163 18.98 3.70 -5.19
C THR A 163 19.43 2.88 -3.99
N PHE A 164 18.58 1.97 -3.51
CA PHE A 164 18.87 1.09 -2.38
C PHE A 164 18.34 -0.31 -2.65
N SER A 165 18.81 -1.28 -1.86
CA SER A 165 18.74 -2.71 -2.17
C SER A 165 19.48 -3.06 -3.48
N ASN A 166 20.21 -4.17 -3.48
CA ASN A 166 20.85 -4.72 -4.67
C ASN A 166 20.50 -6.20 -4.89
N ALA A 167 19.53 -6.69 -4.13
CA ALA A 167 19.05 -8.05 -4.13
C ALA A 167 17.51 -8.13 -4.11
N ALA A 168 16.81 -7.03 -4.39
CA ALA A 168 15.35 -6.99 -4.41
C ALA A 168 14.80 -8.05 -5.39
N THR A 169 13.78 -8.79 -4.96
CA THR A 169 13.09 -9.81 -5.77
C THR A 169 11.60 -9.53 -5.92
N SER A 170 11.05 -8.56 -5.19
CA SER A 170 9.64 -8.17 -5.25
C SER A 170 9.46 -6.65 -5.28
N ASN A 171 8.20 -6.22 -5.38
CA ASN A 171 7.81 -4.83 -5.07
C ASN A 171 8.12 -4.49 -3.60
N ALA A 172 8.23 -3.20 -3.31
CA ALA A 172 8.43 -2.67 -1.96
C ALA A 172 7.16 -1.97 -1.47
N CYS A 173 6.96 -1.89 -0.15
CA CYS A 173 5.99 -0.98 0.46
C CYS A 173 6.71 0.13 1.23
N ILE A 174 6.05 1.27 1.42
CA ILE A 174 6.62 2.45 2.10
C ILE A 174 5.61 3.10 3.04
N ILE A 175 6.07 3.58 4.19
CA ILE A 175 5.34 4.50 5.06
C ILE A 175 6.24 5.65 5.51
N GLN A 176 5.62 6.73 5.95
CA GLN A 176 6.26 7.64 6.89
C GLN A 176 5.88 7.22 8.31
N SER A 177 6.86 6.94 9.15
CA SER A 177 6.64 6.65 10.56
C SER A 177 6.52 7.92 11.39
N THR A 178 6.03 7.80 12.62
CA THR A 178 6.09 8.89 13.63
C THR A 178 7.43 8.91 14.38
N ILE A 179 8.33 7.97 14.11
CA ILE A 179 9.68 7.92 14.71
C ILE A 179 10.54 8.98 14.05
N LYS A 180 11.13 9.86 14.87
CA LYS A 180 11.90 11.02 14.40
C LYS A 180 12.89 11.52 15.44
N ASP A 181 13.94 12.17 14.96
CA ASP A 181 14.78 13.04 15.78
C ASP A 181 14.04 14.33 16.17
N VAL A 182 14.48 14.97 17.25
CA VAL A 182 13.88 16.22 17.74
C VAL A 182 13.93 17.30 16.65
N GLY A 183 12.76 17.90 16.36
CA GLY A 183 12.62 18.95 15.35
C GLY A 183 12.66 18.46 13.90
N LYS A 184 12.61 17.14 13.66
CA LYS A 184 12.52 16.55 12.32
C LYS A 184 11.12 16.03 12.01
N ALA A 185 10.89 15.75 10.75
CA ALA A 185 9.76 14.93 10.33
C ALA A 185 10.02 13.44 10.63
N GLY A 186 8.97 12.65 10.58
CA GLY A 186 9.02 11.19 10.69
C GLY A 186 9.87 10.54 9.61
N ASN A 187 10.59 9.46 9.96
CA ASN A 187 11.44 8.70 9.03
C ASN A 187 10.61 8.03 7.93
N LEU A 188 11.20 7.81 6.75
CA LEU A 188 10.64 6.88 5.76
C LEU A 188 11.08 5.46 6.08
N GLU A 189 10.13 4.54 5.95
CA GLU A 189 10.32 3.12 6.26
C GLU A 189 9.87 2.31 5.06
N ALA A 190 10.68 1.37 4.59
CA ALA A 190 10.39 0.56 3.43
C ALA A 190 10.63 -0.92 3.71
N VAL A 191 9.68 -1.79 3.33
CA VAL A 191 9.91 -3.25 3.37
C VAL A 191 10.22 -3.75 1.97
N VAL A 192 11.30 -4.51 1.86
CA VAL A 192 11.79 -5.10 0.61
C VAL A 192 12.04 -6.59 0.83
N LEU A 193 11.61 -7.43 -0.11
CA LEU A 193 12.09 -8.82 -0.17
C LEU A 193 13.43 -8.85 -0.91
N GLU A 194 14.47 -9.32 -0.24
CA GLU A 194 15.80 -9.55 -0.81
C GLU A 194 16.12 -11.04 -0.84
N GLY A 195 15.91 -11.68 -2.00
CA GLY A 195 15.99 -13.13 -2.09
C GLY A 195 14.91 -13.78 -1.21
N SER A 196 15.31 -14.42 -0.12
CA SER A 196 14.42 -15.02 0.89
C SER A 196 14.08 -14.08 2.05
N ASP A 197 14.82 -12.99 2.20
CA ASP A 197 14.80 -12.21 3.42
C ASP A 197 13.87 -11.01 3.26
N VAL A 198 12.86 -10.90 4.12
CA VAL A 198 12.02 -9.71 4.18
C VAL A 198 12.70 -8.70 5.10
N VAL A 199 13.08 -7.53 4.59
CA VAL A 199 13.92 -6.58 5.33
C VAL A 199 13.30 -5.20 5.37
N LEU A 200 13.38 -4.56 6.54
CA LEU A 200 13.05 -3.16 6.73
C LEU A 200 14.27 -2.27 6.41
N TYR A 201 14.06 -1.25 5.58
CA TYR A 201 14.98 -0.15 5.33
C TYR A 201 14.42 1.12 5.96
N THR A 202 15.28 1.93 6.58
CA THR A 202 14.90 3.19 7.21
C THR A 202 15.71 4.34 6.62
N LEU A 203 15.04 5.41 6.22
CA LEU A 203 15.63 6.70 5.87
C LEU A 203 15.29 7.71 6.98
N ALA A 204 16.27 7.95 7.86
CA ALA A 204 16.20 8.91 8.97
C ALA A 204 17.11 10.12 8.79
N GLY A 205 17.84 10.19 7.67
CA GLY A 205 18.79 11.26 7.36
C GLY A 205 19.12 11.33 5.87
N THR A 206 20.38 11.13 5.51
CA THR A 206 20.79 11.28 4.10
C THR A 206 20.66 10.00 3.29
N ASP A 207 20.58 8.82 3.91
CA ASP A 207 20.68 7.55 3.20
C ASP A 207 19.77 6.47 3.81
N TRP A 208 19.26 5.60 2.93
CA TRP A 208 18.53 4.39 3.32
C TRP A 208 19.47 3.40 4.02
N LYS A 209 19.10 2.96 5.22
CA LYS A 209 19.85 1.96 5.99
C LYS A 209 19.05 0.67 6.09
N LYS A 210 19.66 -0.44 5.65
CA LYS A 210 19.13 -1.79 5.84
C LYS A 210 19.16 -2.13 7.33
N ASN A 211 18.04 -2.56 7.90
CA ASN A 211 18.05 -3.09 9.26
C ASN A 211 18.77 -4.45 9.28
N PRO A 212 19.64 -4.70 10.27
CA PRO A 212 20.53 -5.87 10.27
C PRO A 212 19.81 -7.18 10.53
N VAL A 213 18.60 -7.12 11.12
CA VAL A 213 17.78 -8.29 11.40
C VAL A 213 16.59 -8.27 10.43
N PRO A 214 16.44 -9.28 9.55
CA PRO A 214 15.26 -9.43 8.72
C PRO A 214 13.98 -9.49 9.57
N ILE A 215 12.87 -8.99 9.02
CA ILE A 215 11.54 -9.19 9.58
C ILE A 215 11.25 -10.68 9.67
N SER A 216 11.53 -11.38 8.58
CA SER A 216 11.34 -12.82 8.43
C SER A 216 12.16 -13.37 7.28
N THR A 217 12.26 -14.70 7.21
CA THR A 217 12.93 -15.43 6.13
C THR A 217 11.95 -16.44 5.53
N HIS A 218 11.66 -16.33 4.25
CA HIS A 218 10.70 -17.17 3.51
C HIS A 218 11.23 -17.56 2.13
N GLY A 219 10.44 -18.26 1.31
CA GLY A 219 10.79 -18.50 -0.08
C GLY A 219 10.82 -17.22 -0.91
N VAL A 220 11.57 -17.27 -2.01
CA VAL A 220 11.84 -16.13 -2.91
C VAL A 220 10.61 -15.57 -3.62
N ASP A 221 9.51 -16.33 -3.64
CA ASP A 221 8.23 -15.96 -4.25
C ASP A 221 7.29 -15.24 -3.26
N SER A 222 7.77 -14.96 -2.04
CA SER A 222 6.99 -14.20 -1.06
C SER A 222 6.73 -12.78 -1.55
N GLN A 223 5.67 -12.14 -1.06
CA GLN A 223 5.30 -10.79 -1.50
C GLN A 223 4.98 -9.93 -0.28
N PRO A 224 5.80 -8.90 0.01
CA PRO A 224 5.41 -7.85 0.94
C PRO A 224 4.06 -7.27 0.53
N GLY A 225 3.11 -7.24 1.47
CA GLY A 225 1.78 -6.67 1.23
C GLY A 225 1.74 -5.20 1.58
N ALA A 226 1.56 -4.93 2.87
CA ALA A 226 1.44 -3.57 3.38
C ALA A 226 2.16 -3.45 4.72
N LEU A 227 2.84 -2.33 4.90
CA LEU A 227 3.40 -1.87 6.17
C LEU A 227 2.51 -0.71 6.64
N MET A 228 2.22 -0.66 7.93
CA MET A 228 1.59 0.49 8.56
C MET A 228 2.17 0.72 9.96
N GLN A 229 2.02 1.93 10.49
CA GLN A 229 2.19 2.18 11.92
C GLN A 229 0.80 2.29 12.55
N SER A 230 0.49 1.39 13.49
CA SER A 230 -0.80 1.39 14.18
C SER A 230 -0.85 2.44 15.29
N THR A 231 -2.06 2.78 15.73
CA THR A 231 -2.27 3.58 16.96
C THR A 231 -2.11 2.75 18.24
N TYR A 232 -1.69 1.49 18.12
CA TYR A 232 -1.47 0.61 19.26
C TYR A 232 -0.28 1.13 20.07
N VAL A 233 -0.56 1.79 21.19
CA VAL A 233 0.43 2.34 22.11
C VAL A 233 0.51 1.47 23.36
N GLN A 234 1.73 1.13 23.76
CA GLN A 234 1.96 0.49 25.06
C GLN A 234 1.79 1.53 26.18
N PRO A 235 1.46 1.13 27.43
CA PRO A 235 1.25 2.05 28.56
C PRO A 235 2.39 3.05 28.83
N SER A 236 3.60 2.77 28.32
CA SER A 236 4.80 3.59 28.49
C SER A 236 5.18 4.46 27.29
N GLY A 237 4.41 4.50 26.19
CA GLY A 237 4.90 5.14 24.95
C GLY A 237 3.86 5.90 24.13
N THR A 238 4.33 6.91 23.41
CA THR A 238 3.59 7.70 22.42
C THR A 238 3.78 7.19 20.98
N ILE A 239 4.59 6.14 20.80
CA ILE A 239 4.97 5.60 19.49
C ILE A 239 4.22 4.30 19.26
N GLY A 240 3.46 4.26 18.16
CA GLY A 240 2.72 3.08 17.73
C GLY A 240 3.61 1.96 17.17
N ASN A 241 3.10 0.73 17.21
CA ASN A 241 3.76 -0.44 16.63
C ASN A 241 3.83 -0.35 15.10
N TYR A 242 4.83 -0.99 14.50
CA TYR A 242 4.74 -1.36 13.09
C TYR A 242 3.94 -2.64 12.95
N GLU A 243 3.07 -2.68 11.94
CA GLU A 243 2.25 -3.81 11.54
C GLU A 243 2.54 -4.10 10.07
N PHE A 244 2.72 -5.36 9.72
CA PHE A 244 3.09 -5.77 8.38
C PHE A 244 2.34 -7.04 7.99
N ILE A 245 1.88 -7.10 6.75
CA ILE A 245 1.34 -8.34 6.16
C ILE A 245 2.24 -8.86 5.05
N LEU A 246 2.43 -10.17 5.05
CA LEU A 246 3.29 -10.89 4.11
C LEU A 246 2.53 -12.05 3.49
N LEU A 247 2.48 -12.12 2.16
CA LEU A 247 2.17 -13.38 1.49
C LEU A 247 3.42 -14.24 1.50
N ALA A 248 3.52 -15.12 2.49
CA ALA A 248 4.64 -16.03 2.65
C ALA A 248 4.47 -17.22 1.70
N ALA A 249 5.40 -17.34 0.75
CA ALA A 249 5.53 -18.52 -0.09
C ALA A 249 6.75 -19.31 0.37
N ASN A 250 6.64 -20.62 0.54
CA ASN A 250 7.77 -21.50 0.84
C ASN A 250 7.76 -22.71 -0.09
N PRO A 251 8.93 -23.22 -0.52
CA PRO A 251 8.98 -24.46 -1.28
C PRO A 251 8.31 -25.59 -0.48
N ASN A 252 7.29 -26.22 -1.08
CA ASN A 252 6.53 -27.34 -0.52
C ASN A 252 5.58 -27.04 0.67
N SER A 253 5.29 -25.76 0.95
CA SER A 253 4.24 -25.39 1.91
C SER A 253 3.12 -24.62 1.21
N PRO A 254 1.88 -24.69 1.71
CA PRO A 254 0.83 -23.77 1.28
C PRO A 254 1.30 -22.32 1.43
N VAL A 255 0.88 -21.47 0.49
CA VAL A 255 1.03 -20.02 0.62
C VAL A 255 0.17 -19.53 1.80
N VAL A 256 0.72 -18.67 2.63
CA VAL A 256 0.07 -18.17 3.86
C VAL A 256 0.13 -16.65 3.89
N LEU A 257 -0.97 -15.98 4.24
CA LEU A 257 -0.90 -14.56 4.59
C LEU A 257 -0.64 -14.43 6.09
N GLU A 258 0.46 -13.79 6.43
CA GLU A 258 0.95 -13.66 7.80
C GLU A 258 0.87 -12.22 8.26
N HIS A 259 0.44 -12.02 9.51
CA HIS A 259 0.55 -10.74 10.20
C HIS A 259 1.78 -10.73 11.11
N TRP A 260 2.61 -9.71 10.94
CA TRP A 260 3.82 -9.44 11.71
C TRP A 260 3.73 -8.08 12.38
N TRP A 261 4.36 -7.93 13.54
CA TRP A 261 4.38 -6.65 14.24
C TRP A 261 5.71 -6.41 14.96
N ARG A 262 6.02 -5.14 15.23
CA ARG A 262 7.18 -4.73 16.02
C ARG A 262 6.79 -3.65 17.02
N ASN A 263 7.21 -3.84 18.27
CA ASN A 263 7.11 -2.82 19.30
C ASN A 263 8.18 -1.73 19.08
N ASN A 264 7.75 -0.54 18.67
CA ASN A 264 8.67 0.57 18.42
C ASN A 264 9.06 1.35 19.68
N THR A 265 8.39 1.11 20.82
CA THR A 265 8.82 1.66 22.13
C THR A 265 10.00 0.89 22.72
N ASP A 266 10.28 -0.32 22.21
CA ASP A 266 11.42 -1.14 22.56
C ASP A 266 12.12 -1.61 21.27
N PRO A 267 12.89 -0.72 20.62
CA PRO A 267 13.48 -1.00 19.31
C PRO A 267 14.50 -2.15 19.33
N ALA A 268 14.95 -2.58 20.51
CA ALA A 268 15.81 -3.75 20.68
C ALA A 268 15.04 -5.08 20.49
N ARG A 269 13.70 -5.07 20.55
CA ARG A 269 12.89 -6.25 20.27
C ARG A 269 12.79 -6.51 18.77
N PRO A 270 12.98 -7.78 18.33
CA PRO A 270 12.79 -8.16 16.94
C PRO A 270 11.31 -8.10 16.55
N TRP A 271 11.07 -8.19 15.25
CA TRP A 271 9.75 -8.43 14.71
C TRP A 271 9.17 -9.75 15.27
N THR A 272 7.87 -9.76 15.49
CA THR A 272 7.13 -10.91 16.00
C THR A 272 6.08 -11.31 14.98
N ARG A 273 6.08 -12.59 14.57
CA ARG A 273 4.97 -13.19 13.84
C ARG A 273 3.78 -13.29 14.80
N ALA A 274 2.69 -12.60 14.48
CA ALA A 274 1.44 -12.73 15.24
C ALA A 274 0.69 -13.98 14.75
N LYS A 275 -0.35 -13.79 13.95
CA LYS A 275 -1.24 -14.86 13.50
C LYS A 275 -1.17 -15.03 12.00
N THR A 276 -1.39 -16.28 11.57
CA THR A 276 -1.85 -16.54 10.21
C THR A 276 -3.22 -15.90 10.04
N ILE A 277 -3.39 -15.13 8.97
CA ILE A 277 -4.68 -14.55 8.58
C ILE A 277 -5.49 -15.62 7.85
N ASP A 278 -4.93 -16.19 6.78
CA ASP A 278 -5.51 -17.32 6.06
C ASP A 278 -4.45 -18.08 5.23
N VAL A 279 -4.83 -19.22 4.65
CA VAL A 279 -4.03 -20.11 3.80
C VAL A 279 -4.59 -20.18 2.39
N GLY A 280 -3.73 -20.39 1.39
CA GLY A 280 -4.13 -20.53 -0.01
C GLY A 280 -4.56 -19.21 -0.67
N LEU A 281 -4.13 -18.09 -0.11
CA LEU A 281 -4.31 -16.76 -0.69
C LEU A 281 -3.40 -16.56 -1.91
N THR A 282 -3.81 -15.66 -2.79
CA THR A 282 -3.20 -15.47 -4.12
C THR A 282 -2.65 -14.05 -4.32
N SER A 283 -2.77 -13.18 -3.33
CA SER A 283 -2.14 -11.87 -3.31
C SER A 283 -1.72 -11.45 -1.91
N SER A 284 -0.82 -10.47 -1.80
CA SER A 284 -0.32 -9.96 -0.53
C SER A 284 -1.24 -8.99 0.20
N GLY A 285 -2.32 -8.56 -0.46
CA GLY A 285 -3.39 -7.76 0.12
C GLY A 285 -3.00 -6.33 0.50
N ALA A 286 -4.00 -5.57 0.91
CA ALA A 286 -3.85 -4.25 1.50
C ALA A 286 -4.23 -4.30 2.98
N LEU A 287 -3.58 -3.50 3.82
CA LEU A 287 -3.83 -3.38 5.26
C LEU A 287 -4.16 -1.94 5.60
N MET A 288 -5.19 -1.73 6.42
CA MET A 288 -5.45 -0.44 7.05
C MET A 288 -5.95 -0.60 8.48
N GLN A 289 -5.85 0.48 9.26
CA GLN A 289 -6.54 0.58 10.54
C GLN A 289 -7.77 1.48 10.39
N SER A 290 -8.94 0.95 10.74
CA SER A 290 -10.18 1.70 10.72
C SER A 290 -10.43 2.42 12.05
N SER A 291 -11.46 3.27 12.10
CA SER A 291 -11.97 3.86 13.34
C SER A 291 -13.00 2.97 14.06
N TYR A 292 -13.34 1.81 13.50
CA TYR A 292 -14.23 0.83 14.14
C TYR A 292 -13.52 0.13 15.30
N GLY A 293 -14.27 -0.33 16.30
CA GLY A 293 -13.76 -1.02 17.48
C GLY A 293 -14.33 -0.47 18.77
N ASN A 294 -13.70 -0.83 19.90
CA ASN A 294 -14.17 -0.41 21.22
C ASN A 294 -13.76 1.06 21.50
N PRO A 295 -14.67 1.90 22.05
CA PRO A 295 -14.33 3.27 22.44
C PRO A 295 -13.13 3.33 23.38
N GLY A 296 -12.17 4.19 23.07
CA GLY A 296 -10.94 4.35 23.86
C GLY A 296 -9.89 3.25 23.65
N GLN A 297 -10.10 2.33 22.70
CA GLN A 297 -9.13 1.32 22.27
C GLN A 297 -8.61 1.63 20.85
N PRO A 298 -7.47 1.05 20.44
CA PRO A 298 -7.04 1.09 19.06
C PRO A 298 -8.13 0.55 18.14
N GLY A 299 -8.38 1.22 17.02
CA GLY A 299 -9.35 0.76 16.03
C GLY A 299 -8.91 -0.53 15.35
N ASN A 300 -9.86 -1.23 14.73
CA ASN A 300 -9.67 -2.54 14.09
C ASN A 300 -8.68 -2.49 12.93
N PHE A 301 -8.04 -3.63 12.65
CA PHE A 301 -7.34 -3.81 11.38
C PHE A 301 -8.28 -4.42 10.35
N GLU A 302 -8.15 -3.95 9.11
CA GLU A 302 -8.94 -4.37 7.96
C GLU A 302 -7.97 -4.79 6.85
N ILE A 303 -8.26 -5.92 6.21
CA ILE A 303 -7.49 -6.46 5.09
C ILE A 303 -8.42 -6.76 3.93
N VAL A 304 -7.97 -6.41 2.73
CA VAL A 304 -8.60 -6.86 1.49
C VAL A 304 -7.57 -7.65 0.69
N VAL A 305 -7.90 -8.88 0.31
CA VAL A 305 -6.96 -9.82 -0.34
C VAL A 305 -7.66 -10.72 -1.37
N HIS A 306 -6.92 -11.21 -2.37
CA HIS A 306 -7.46 -12.18 -3.32
C HIS A 306 -7.41 -13.61 -2.76
N GLN A 307 -8.55 -14.29 -2.81
CA GLN A 307 -8.74 -15.69 -2.43
C GLN A 307 -9.58 -16.42 -3.48
N GLY A 308 -8.98 -17.40 -4.16
CA GLY A 308 -9.72 -18.35 -5.00
C GLY A 308 -10.63 -17.72 -6.06
N GLY A 309 -10.19 -16.63 -6.70
CA GLY A 309 -11.02 -15.93 -7.67
C GLY A 309 -11.92 -14.84 -7.09
N ASN A 310 -11.79 -14.49 -5.81
CA ASN A 310 -12.60 -13.48 -5.14
C ASN A 310 -11.70 -12.45 -4.47
N LEU A 311 -12.21 -11.24 -4.31
CA LEU A 311 -11.65 -10.28 -3.35
C LEU A 311 -12.38 -10.46 -2.02
N VAL A 312 -11.65 -10.76 -0.95
CA VAL A 312 -12.20 -11.11 0.36
C VAL A 312 -11.74 -10.11 1.40
N HIS A 313 -12.65 -9.75 2.30
CA HIS A 313 -12.39 -8.83 3.40
C HIS A 313 -12.22 -9.60 4.72
N TYR A 314 -11.13 -9.31 5.42
CA TYR A 314 -10.87 -9.78 6.78
C TYR A 314 -10.74 -8.59 7.71
N TRP A 315 -11.15 -8.76 8.95
CA TRP A 315 -10.98 -7.75 9.97
C TRP A 315 -10.53 -8.38 11.29
N ARG A 316 -9.90 -7.59 12.14
CA ARG A 316 -9.48 -8.02 13.49
C ARG A 316 -9.77 -6.93 14.51
N ASN A 317 -10.45 -7.31 15.58
CA ASN A 317 -10.64 -6.45 16.74
C ASN A 317 -9.30 -6.24 17.46
N ASN A 318 -8.93 -5.00 17.69
CA ASN A 318 -7.66 -4.65 18.32
C ASN A 318 -7.79 -4.28 19.81
N SER A 319 -8.96 -4.42 20.41
CA SER A 319 -9.12 -4.23 21.87
C SER A 319 -8.37 -5.27 22.70
N ASP A 320 -8.04 -6.43 22.12
CA ASP A 320 -7.19 -7.44 22.73
C ASP A 320 -6.24 -8.04 21.67
N GLY A 321 -4.96 -8.18 22.04
CA GLY A 321 -3.93 -8.85 21.24
C GLY A 321 -4.30 -10.30 20.89
N SER A 322 -5.14 -10.96 21.69
CA SER A 322 -5.53 -12.35 21.51
C SER A 322 -6.63 -12.59 20.46
N GLU A 323 -7.29 -11.54 19.95
CA GLU A 323 -8.42 -11.67 19.03
C GLU A 323 -8.01 -12.28 17.68
N PRO A 324 -8.85 -13.13 17.06
CA PRO A 324 -8.60 -13.72 15.75
C PRO A 324 -8.88 -12.73 14.62
N TRP A 325 -8.36 -13.05 13.43
CA TRP A 325 -8.87 -12.48 12.19
C TRP A 325 -10.22 -13.12 11.85
N ILE A 326 -11.15 -12.32 11.37
CA ILE A 326 -12.51 -12.71 11.02
C ILE A 326 -12.73 -12.40 9.55
N GLU A 327 -13.11 -13.40 8.76
CA GLU A 327 -13.59 -13.19 7.40
C GLU A 327 -14.98 -12.54 7.47
N SER A 328 -15.11 -11.33 6.94
CA SER A 328 -16.40 -10.63 6.84
C SER A 328 -17.18 -11.06 5.59
N GLY A 329 -16.46 -11.48 4.55
CA GLY A 329 -17.02 -12.08 3.34
C GLY A 329 -16.37 -11.60 2.05
N VAL A 330 -16.95 -12.04 0.93
CA VAL A 330 -16.52 -11.68 -0.43
C VAL A 330 -16.94 -10.24 -0.75
N VAL A 331 -15.95 -9.39 -1.01
CA VAL A 331 -16.12 -8.00 -1.50
C VAL A 331 -16.60 -8.00 -2.96
N THR A 332 -15.97 -8.81 -3.82
CA THR A 332 -16.42 -9.02 -5.19
C THR A 332 -16.06 -10.42 -5.70
N PRO A 333 -16.99 -11.12 -6.38
CA PRO A 333 -16.71 -12.41 -6.98
C PRO A 333 -16.00 -12.28 -8.35
N ASN A 334 -15.31 -13.34 -8.77
CA ASN A 334 -14.59 -13.43 -10.07
C ASN A 334 -13.43 -12.42 -10.24
N ALA A 335 -12.79 -12.04 -9.14
CA ALA A 335 -11.51 -11.36 -9.12
C ALA A 335 -10.40 -12.35 -9.51
N VAL A 336 -9.82 -12.22 -10.70
CA VAL A 336 -8.85 -13.17 -11.25
C VAL A 336 -7.49 -12.94 -10.59
N PRO A 337 -6.96 -13.89 -9.80
CA PRO A 337 -5.62 -13.75 -9.23
C PRO A 337 -4.55 -14.10 -10.26
N ASN A 338 -3.33 -13.60 -10.06
CA ASN A 338 -2.12 -14.18 -10.66
C ASN A 338 -1.95 -15.64 -10.22
#